data_AF-A0A2D7JF69-F1
#
_entry.id   AF-A0A2D7JF69-F1
#
_cell.length_a   1.000
_cell.length_b   1.000
_cell.length_c   1.000
_cell.angle_alpha   90.00
_cell.angle_beta   90.00
_cell.angle_gamma   90.00
#
_symmetry.space_group_name_H-M   'P 1'
#
loop_
_entity.id
_entity.type
_entity.pdbx_description
1 polymer ?
#
loop_
_entity_poly.entity_id
_entity_poly.type
_entity_poly.pdbx_seq_one_letter_code
_entity_poly.pdbx_strand_id
1 'polypeptide(L)' 'MAKKVVAVIKLALDAGKANPAPPVGPALGQHGVNIMMFCKEYNARTQDKAGLVIPVEISVFEDRSFTFITK' A
#
# COMPACT_ATOMS: atom_id res chain seq x y z
N MET A 1 0.32 -23.22 3.30
CA MET A 1 1.10 -22.98 2.07
C MET A 1 1.31 -21.47 1.94
N ALA A 2 2.53 -21.00 1.67
CA ALA A 2 2.79 -19.57 1.50
C ALA A 2 2.18 -19.11 0.16
N LYS A 3 1.40 -18.03 0.16
CA LYS A 3 0.85 -17.45 -1.08
C LYS A 3 2.00 -16.96 -1.96
N LYS A 4 1.97 -17.29 -3.25
CA LYS A 4 2.98 -16.85 -4.23
C LYS A 4 2.86 -15.34 -4.45
N VAL A 5 3.96 -14.62 -4.23
CA VAL A 5 4.06 -13.18 -4.51
C VAL A 5 4.28 -12.99 -6.01
N VAL A 6 3.47 -12.12 -6.62
CA VAL A 6 3.55 -11.79 -8.06
C VAL A 6 4.15 -10.41 -8.31
N ALA A 7 4.09 -9.50 -7.33
CA ALA A 7 4.70 -8.18 -7.42
C ALA A 7 5.04 -7.64 -6.04
N VAL A 8 6.07 -6.79 -5.98
CA VAL A 8 6.43 -6.00 -4.79
C VAL A 8 6.51 -4.54 -5.20
N ILE A 9 5.75 -3.70 -4.51
CA ILE A 9 5.60 -2.28 -4.81
C ILE A 9 6.15 -1.50 -3.62
N LYS A 10 6.98 -0.49 -3.88
CA LYS A 10 7.55 0.37 -2.83
C LYS A 10 7.10 1.80 -3.08
N LEU A 11 6.48 2.41 -2.07
CA LEU A 11 6.02 3.79 -2.11
C LEU A 11 6.54 4.54 -0.88
N ALA A 12 6.66 5.85 -0.98
CA ALA A 12 6.88 6.74 0.15
C ALA A 12 5.68 7.68 0.20
N LEU A 13 4.91 7.62 1.28
CA LEU A 13 3.63 8.33 1.38
C LEU A 13 3.58 9.12 2.69
N ASP A 14 2.92 10.28 2.65
CA ASP A 14 2.63 11.04 3.86
C ASP A 14 1.75 10.22 4.81
N ALA A 15 2.16 10.16 6.07
CA ALA A 15 1.44 9.50 7.14
C ALA A 15 0.00 10.02 7.25
N GLY A 16 -0.97 9.10 7.30
CA GLY A 16 -2.40 9.42 7.41
C GLY A 16 -3.04 10.04 6.15
N LYS A 17 -2.29 10.18 5.03
CA LYS A 17 -2.74 10.95 3.84
C LYS A 17 -2.70 10.17 2.52
N ALA A 18 -2.55 8.85 2.54
CA ALA A 18 -2.67 8.04 1.33
C ALA A 18 -4.06 8.19 0.70
N ASN A 19 -4.09 8.34 -0.62
CA ASN A 19 -5.31 8.49 -1.42
C ASN A 19 -5.10 7.84 -2.81
N PRO A 20 -6.18 7.60 -3.59
CA PRO A 20 -6.09 6.91 -4.88
C PRO A 20 -5.39 7.68 -6.02
N ALA A 21 -4.94 8.92 -5.81
CA ALA A 21 -4.23 9.69 -6.82
C ALA A 21 -2.84 9.08 -7.12
N PRO A 22 -2.19 9.47 -8.23
CA PRO A 22 -0.79 9.13 -8.46
C PRO A 22 0.10 9.57 -7.28
N PRO A 23 1.04 8.72 -6.83
CA PRO A 23 1.48 7.47 -7.46
C PRO A 23 0.68 6.21 -7.06
N VAL A 24 -0.17 6.26 -6.03
CA VAL A 24 -0.81 5.07 -5.43
C VAL A 24 -1.75 4.38 -6.42
N GLY A 25 -2.63 5.14 -7.08
CA GLY A 25 -3.62 4.60 -8.01
C GLY A 25 -3.01 3.78 -9.14
N PRO A 26 -2.10 4.35 -9.95
CA PRO A 26 -1.41 3.61 -11.01
C PRO A 26 -0.58 2.43 -10.47
N ALA A 27 0.17 2.64 -9.38
CA ALA A 27 1.08 1.63 -8.85
C ALA A 27 0.35 0.35 -8.40
N LEU A 28 -0.79 0.50 -7.71
CA LEU A 28 -1.59 -0.62 -7.21
C LEU A 28 -2.60 -1.13 -8.25
N GLY A 29 -3.21 -0.23 -9.01
CA GLY A 29 -4.27 -0.54 -9.97
C GLY A 29 -3.81 -1.47 -11.10
N GLN A 30 -2.57 -1.31 -11.58
CA GLN A 30 -2.00 -2.20 -12.61
C GLN A 30 -1.90 -3.67 -12.15
N HIS A 31 -1.93 -3.93 -10.84
CA HIS A 31 -1.89 -5.27 -10.25
C HIS A 31 -3.25 -5.73 -9.69
N GLY A 32 -4.33 -4.99 -9.95
CA GLY A 32 -5.68 -5.33 -9.49
C GLY A 32 -5.86 -5.26 -7.97
N VAL A 33 -5.01 -4.52 -7.26
CA VAL A 33 -5.07 -4.33 -5.81
C VAL A 33 -6.21 -3.38 -5.45
N ASN A 34 -6.90 -3.65 -4.33
CA ASN A 34 -7.92 -2.75 -3.82
C ASN A 34 -7.31 -1.47 -3.22
N ILE A 35 -7.23 -0.42 -4.03
CA ILE A 35 -6.61 0.87 -3.69
C ILE A 35 -7.26 1.52 -2.46
N MET A 36 -8.60 1.54 -2.40
CA MET A 36 -9.32 2.20 -1.29
C MET A 36 -9.06 1.50 0.05
N MET A 37 -9.01 0.16 0.03
CA MET A 37 -8.67 -0.63 1.21
C MET A 37 -7.24 -0.34 1.68
N PHE A 38 -6.28 -0.31 0.76
CA PHE A 38 -4.90 0.05 1.06
C PHE A 38 -4.81 1.44 1.70
N CYS A 39 -5.41 2.47 1.09
CA CYS A 39 -5.35 3.84 1.60
C CYS A 39 -5.94 3.94 3.01
N LYS A 40 -7.09 3.30 3.27
CA LYS A 40 -7.73 3.32 4.59
C LYS A 40 -6.84 2.66 5.65
N GLU A 41 -6.28 1.50 5.34
CA GLU A 41 -5.46 0.75 6.30
C GLU A 41 -4.09 1.39 6.53
N TYR A 42 -3.46 1.91 5.48
CA TYR A 42 -2.21 2.67 5.59
C TYR A 42 -2.41 3.91 6.45
N ASN A 43 -3.48 4.68 6.22
CA ASN A 43 -3.77 5.89 7.00
C ASN A 43 -4.01 5.57 8.46
N ALA A 44 -4.77 4.50 8.76
CA ALA A 44 -4.99 4.05 10.14
C ALA A 44 -3.69 3.64 10.85
N ARG A 45 -2.80 2.91 10.15
CA ARG A 45 -1.50 2.44 10.70
C ARG A 45 -0.44 3.53 10.84
N THR A 46 -0.63 4.68 10.22
CA THR A 46 0.34 5.79 10.21
C THR A 46 -0.20 7.06 10.85
N GLN A 47 -1.43 7.05 11.37
CA GLN A 47 -2.09 8.23 11.92
C GLN A 47 -1.31 8.86 13.09
N ASP A 48 -0.63 8.04 13.88
CA ASP A 48 0.23 8.43 15.00
C ASP A 48 1.54 9.11 14.56
N LYS A 49 1.92 8.94 13.28
CA LYS A 49 3.15 9.48 12.69
C LYS A 49 2.89 10.68 11.77
N ALA A 50 1.76 11.37 11.97
CA ALA A 50 1.35 12.49 11.14
C ALA A 50 2.48 13.54 10.99
N GLY A 51 2.71 13.98 9.75
CA GLY A 51 3.79 14.90 9.40
C GLY A 51 5.10 14.25 8.93
N LEU A 52 5.18 12.91 8.96
CA LEU A 52 6.30 12.15 8.42
C LEU A 52 5.93 11.48 7.09
N VAL A 53 6.93 11.29 6.24
CA VAL A 53 6.85 10.41 5.07
C VAL A 53 7.24 9.02 5.52
N ILE A 54 6.32 8.06 5.38
CA ILE A 54 6.53 6.68 5.80
C ILE A 54 6.67 5.80 4.55
N PRO A 55 7.81 5.14 4.33
CA PRO A 55 7.95 4.16 3.27
C PRO A 55 7.06 2.95 3.53
N VAL A 56 6.51 2.38 2.47
CA VAL A 56 5.65 1.20 2.51
C VAL A 56 6.04 0.23 1.41
N GLU A 57 6.09 -1.04 1.77
CA GLU A 57 6.35 -2.14 0.84
C GLU A 57 5.11 -3.04 0.78
N ILE A 58 4.47 -3.08 -0.38
CA ILE A 58 3.27 -3.86 -0.65
C ILE A 58 3.65 -5.12 -1.42
N SER A 59 3.34 -6.28 -0.87
CA SER A 59 3.43 -7.57 -1.55
C SER A 59 2.07 -7.93 -2.11
N VAL A 60 2.00 -8.16 -3.42
CA VAL A 60 0.79 -8.59 -4.13
C VAL A 60 0.89 -10.08 -4.40
N PHE A 61 -0.19 -10.81 -4.13
CA PHE A 61 -0.29 -12.25 -4.33
C PHE A 61 -1.09 -12.59 -5.60
N GLU A 62 -0.94 -13.81 -6.09
CA GLU A 62 -1.58 -14.29 -7.32
C GLU A 62 -3.12 -14.22 -7.29
N ASP A 63 -3.71 -14.35 -6.09
CA ASP A 63 -5.16 -14.20 -5.86
C ASP A 63 -5.62 -12.73 -5.78
N ARG A 64 -4.75 -11.77 -6.14
CA ARG A 64 -4.95 -10.31 -6.03
C ARG A 64 -5.11 -9.80 -4.60
N SER A 65 -4.94 -10.66 -3.60
CA SER A 65 -4.78 -10.19 -2.23
C SER A 65 -3.43 -9.49 -2.08
N PHE A 66 -3.30 -8.67 -1.04
CA PHE A 66 -2.06 -7.96 -0.76
C PHE A 66 -1.81 -7.89 0.74
N THR A 67 -0.55 -7.74 1.10
CA THR A 67 -0.10 -7.37 2.44
C THR A 67 0.90 -6.24 2.32
N PHE A 68 1.06 -5.42 3.35
CA PHE A 68 2.07 -4.39 3.35
C PHE A 68 2.71 -4.18 4.72
N ILE A 69 3.94 -3.69 4.69
CA ILE A 69 4.70 -3.26 5.87
C ILE A 69 5.06 -1.79 5.72
N THR A 70 4.87 -1.02 6.79
CA THR A 70 5.38 0.35 6.92
C THR A 70 6.79 0.28 7.51
N LYS A 71 7.71 1.11 6.99
CA LYS A 71 9.11 1.17 7.45
C LYS A 71 9.39 2.46 8.19
#